data_AF-A0A931B8T3-F1
#
_entry.id   AF-A0A931B8T3-F1
#
_cell.length_a   1.000
_cell.length_b   1.000
_cell.length_c   1.000
_cell.angle_alpha   90.00
_cell.angle_beta   90.00
_cell.angle_gamma   90.00
#
_symmetry.space_group_name_H-M   'P 1'
#
loop_
_entity.id
_entity.type
_entity.pdbx_description
1 polymer ?
#
loop_
_entity_poly.entity_id
_entity_poly.type
_entity_poly.pdbx_seq_one_letter_code
_entity_poly.pdbx_strand_id
1 'polypeptide(L)'
;MRLSRRASWFLAAFGVWSIWIWVTFFKNLWADGEGLAFVHGDHSRPTAYFWIHAALALSSLILGVVVGSIGVRSLRSMRRAASQTSEQQATEEQPERATEPVA
;
A
#
# COMPACT_ATOMS: atom_id res chain seq x y z
N MET A 1 16.67 2.59 -13.09
CA MET A 1 16.91 1.41 -12.23
C MET A 1 15.57 0.71 -12.01
N ARG A 2 15.43 -0.58 -12.37
CA ARG A 2 14.16 -1.31 -12.22
C ARG A 2 13.88 -1.53 -10.73
N LEU A 3 12.81 -0.93 -10.20
CA LEU A 3 12.40 -1.12 -8.81
C LEU A 3 12.14 -2.61 -8.59
N SER A 4 12.94 -3.24 -7.73
CA SER A 4 12.89 -4.70 -7.52
C SER A 4 11.48 -5.12 -7.06
N ARG A 5 11.04 -6.32 -7.45
CA ARG A 5 9.74 -6.90 -7.01
C ARG A 5 9.55 -6.79 -5.49
N ARG A 6 10.64 -6.89 -4.73
CA ARG A 6 10.66 -6.80 -3.27
C ARG A 6 10.33 -5.39 -2.77
N ALA A 7 10.85 -4.35 -3.40
CA ALA A 7 10.55 -2.97 -3.03
C ALA A 7 9.08 -2.61 -3.27
N SER A 8 8.48 -3.07 -4.37
CA SER A 8 7.05 -2.84 -4.63
C SER A 8 6.14 -3.53 -3.62
N TRP A 9 6.48 -4.77 -3.24
CA TRP A 9 5.75 -5.47 -2.18
C TRP A 9 5.96 -4.83 -0.81
N PHE A 10 7.18 -4.37 -0.51
CA PHE A 10 7.47 -3.61 0.70
C PHE A 10 6.65 -2.32 0.78
N LEU A 11 6.57 -1.52 -0.30
CA LEU A 11 5.73 -0.32 -0.32
C LEU A 11 4.24 -0.65 -0.10
N ALA A 12 3.75 -1.73 -0.72
CA ALA A 12 2.37 -2.14 -0.54
C ALA A 12 2.09 -2.59 0.91
N ALA A 13 2.93 -3.47 1.46
CA ALA A 13 2.83 -3.95 2.84
C ALA A 13 2.97 -2.80 3.84
N PHE A 14 3.92 -1.90 3.61
CA PHE A 14 4.14 -0.71 4.43
C PHE A 14 2.94 0.22 4.41
N GLY A 15 2.33 0.46 3.24
CA GLY A 15 1.10 1.24 3.14
C GLY A 15 -0.07 0.62 3.93
N VAL A 16 -0.28 -0.69 3.81
CA VAL A 16 -1.33 -1.41 4.55
C VAL A 16 -1.08 -1.39 6.06
N TRP A 17 0.16 -1.64 6.49
CA TRP A 17 0.57 -1.55 7.88
C TRP A 17 0.37 -0.14 8.45
N SER A 18 0.75 0.88 7.67
CA SER A 18 0.58 2.27 8.06
C SER A 18 -0.89 2.62 8.26
N ILE A 19 -1.77 2.22 7.34
CA ILE A 19 -3.22 2.36 7.49
C ILE A 19 -3.71 1.70 8.78
N TRP A 20 -3.25 0.49 9.08
CA TRP A 20 -3.64 -0.22 10.30
C TRP A 20 -3.27 0.56 11.57
N ILE A 21 -2.01 1.03 11.67
CA ILE A 21 -1.52 1.81 12.82
C ILE A 21 -2.36 3.08 13.00
N TRP A 22 -2.56 3.85 11.94
CA TRP A 22 -3.25 5.14 12.02
C TRP A 22 -4.74 5.00 12.32
N VAL A 23 -5.42 4.00 11.76
CA VAL A 23 -6.83 3.70 12.09
C VAL A 23 -6.96 3.28 13.55
N THR A 24 -6.06 2.43 14.04
CA THR A 24 -6.09 1.95 15.43
C THR A 24 -5.83 3.09 16.41
N PHE A 25 -4.83 3.93 16.12
CA PHE A 25 -4.53 5.13 16.90
C PHE A 25 -5.71 6.10 16.92
N PHE A 26 -6.31 6.38 15.75
CA PHE A 26 -7.46 7.29 15.66
C PHE A 26 -8.67 6.76 16.46
N LYS A 27 -8.94 5.45 16.41
CA LYS A 27 -9.99 4.82 17.24
C LYS A 27 -9.70 4.98 18.73
N ASN A 28 -8.45 4.78 19.15
CA ASN A 28 -8.05 4.97 20.56
C ASN A 28 -8.13 6.44 20.99
N LEU A 29 -7.76 7.37 20.10
CA LEU A 29 -7.85 8.80 20.35
C LEU A 29 -9.32 9.23 20.52
N TRP A 30 -10.21 8.70 19.69
CA TRP A 30 -11.65 8.96 19.79
C TRP A 30 -12.27 8.33 21.04
N ALA A 31 -11.82 7.15 21.45
CA ALA A 31 -12.28 6.48 22.68
C ALA A 31 -11.68 7.06 23.96
N ASP A 32 -10.94 8.18 23.88
CA ASP A 32 -10.21 8.79 24.98
C ASP A 32 -9.28 7.84 25.73
N GLY A 33 -8.57 6.97 24.99
CA GLY A 33 -7.74 5.93 25.60
C GLY A 33 -6.66 6.43 26.57
N GLU A 34 -6.25 7.71 26.46
CA GLU A 34 -5.31 8.36 27.38
C GLU A 34 -5.96 9.37 28.35
N GLY A 35 -7.27 9.64 28.23
CA GLY A 35 -7.97 10.61 29.10
C GLY A 35 -7.63 12.09 28.81
N LEU A 36 -6.98 12.38 27.69
CA LEU A 36 -6.50 13.72 27.31
C LEU A 36 -7.29 14.31 26.12
N ALA A 37 -8.09 13.50 25.43
CA ALA A 37 -8.80 13.93 24.22
C ALA A 37 -9.99 14.82 24.57
N PHE A 38 -10.61 14.60 25.73
CA PHE A 38 -11.85 15.26 26.13
C PHE A 38 -11.76 15.82 27.54
N VAL A 39 -12.20 17.07 27.71
CA VAL A 39 -12.26 17.69 29.04
C VAL A 39 -13.42 17.07 29.83
N HIS A 40 -13.14 16.45 30.98
CA HIS A 40 -14.11 15.75 31.84
C HIS A 40 -14.75 14.48 31.25
N GLY A 41 -14.18 13.88 30.20
CA GLY A 41 -14.70 12.66 29.57
C GLY A 41 -16.02 12.86 28.81
N ASP A 42 -16.42 14.11 28.57
CA ASP A 42 -17.55 14.42 27.69
C ASP A 42 -17.05 14.57 26.25
N HIS A 43 -17.73 13.96 25.27
CA HIS A 43 -17.38 14.16 23.86
C HIS A 43 -17.72 15.58 23.36
N SER A 44 -18.16 16.48 24.24
CA SER A 44 -18.63 17.83 23.93
C SER A 44 -17.49 18.84 23.84
N ARG A 45 -16.36 18.58 24.52
CA ARG A 45 -15.23 19.53 24.61
C ARG A 45 -13.89 18.90 24.20
N PRO A 46 -13.64 18.74 22.88
CA PRO A 46 -12.36 18.25 22.38
C PRO A 46 -11.22 19.22 22.71
N THR A 47 -10.10 18.67 23.19
CA THR A 47 -8.90 19.44 23.53
C THR A 47 -8.05 19.76 22.29
N ALA A 48 -7.09 20.69 22.43
CA ALA A 48 -6.10 20.93 21.38
C ALA A 48 -5.27 19.66 21.07
N TYR A 49 -5.00 18.83 22.09
CA TYR A 49 -4.34 17.54 21.94
C TYR A 49 -5.11 16.65 20.97
N PHE A 50 -6.43 16.53 21.14
CA PHE A 50 -7.28 15.77 20.23
C PHE A 50 -7.16 16.26 18.78
N TRP A 51 -7.33 17.57 18.55
CA TRP A 51 -7.31 18.12 17.19
C TRP A 51 -5.98 17.96 16.48
N ILE A 52 -4.86 18.21 17.18
CA ILE A 52 -3.52 18.05 16.62
C ILE A 52 -3.28 16.58 16.24
N HIS A 53 -3.60 15.65 17.13
CA HIS A 53 -3.37 14.23 16.88
C HIS A 53 -4.34 13.66 15.85
N ALA A 54 -5.59 14.11 15.83
CA ALA A 54 -6.57 13.72 14.82
C ALA A 54 -6.14 14.19 13.43
N ALA A 55 -5.68 15.45 13.30
CA ALA A 55 -5.18 15.98 12.05
C ALA A 55 -3.90 15.27 11.57
N LEU A 56 -2.96 15.01 12.48
CA LEU A 56 -1.74 14.25 12.19
C LEU A 56 -2.06 12.82 11.75
N ALA A 57 -2.97 12.14 12.46
CA ALA A 57 -3.40 10.78 12.13
C ALA A 57 -4.09 10.72 10.77
N LEU A 58 -5.01 11.65 10.49
CA LEU A 58 -5.72 11.71 9.21
C LEU A 58 -4.77 12.01 8.04
N SER A 59 -3.88 12.99 8.22
CA SER A 59 -2.87 13.33 7.20
C SER A 59 -1.96 12.13 6.92
N SER A 60 -1.49 11.45 7.97
CA SER A 60 -0.62 10.29 7.84
C SER A 60 -1.33 9.08 7.23
N LEU A 61 -2.63 8.92 7.51
CA LEU A 61 -3.47 7.91 6.87
C LEU A 61 -3.54 8.14 5.35
N ILE A 62 -3.76 9.40 4.92
CA ILE A 62 -3.77 9.76 3.50
C ILE A 62 -2.42 9.43 2.85
N LEU A 63 -1.30 9.80 3.49
CA LEU A 63 0.04 9.44 3.00
C LEU A 63 0.22 7.92 2.87
N GLY A 64 -0.22 7.16 3.89
CA GLY A 64 -0.17 5.69 3.86
C GLY A 64 -0.97 5.09 2.70
N VAL A 65 -2.16 5.62 2.42
CA VAL A 65 -2.99 5.20 1.27
C VAL A 65 -2.32 5.54 -0.06
N VAL A 66 -1.75 6.74 -0.20
CA VAL A 66 -1.02 7.15 -1.41
C VAL A 66 0.15 6.20 -1.67
N VAL A 67 1.00 5.96 -0.68
CA VAL A 67 2.15 5.05 -0.79
C VAL A 67 1.70 3.62 -1.08
N GLY A 68 0.70 3.11 -0.36
CA GLY A 68 0.14 1.78 -0.57
C GLY A 68 -0.42 1.60 -1.98
N SER A 69 -1.12 2.62 -2.50
CA SER A 69 -1.68 2.61 -3.86
C SER A 69 -0.59 2.55 -4.93
N ILE A 70 0.53 3.26 -4.73
CA ILE A 70 1.70 3.22 -5.61
C ILE A 70 2.32 1.81 -5.59
N GLY A 71 2.47 1.20 -4.41
CA GLY A 71 2.94 -0.17 -4.26
C GLY A 71 2.07 -1.19 -5.01
N VAL A 72 0.74 -1.11 -4.83
CA VAL A 72 -0.23 -1.98 -5.53
C VAL A 72 -0.20 -1.78 -7.04
N ARG A 73 -0.11 -0.53 -7.50
CA ARG A 73 -0.05 -0.21 -8.93
C ARG A 73 1.23 -0.72 -9.57
N SER A 74 2.36 -0.63 -8.86
CA SER A 74 3.62 -1.22 -9.29
C SER A 74 3.50 -2.74 -9.45
N LEU A 75 2.93 -3.45 -8.46
CA LEU A 75 2.71 -4.90 -8.54
C LEU A 75 1.80 -5.31 -9.71
N ARG A 76 0.72 -4.55 -9.99
CA ARG A 76 -0.14 -4.81 -11.17
C ARG A 76 0.60 -4.60 -12.49
N SER A 77 1.44 -3.57 -12.59
CA SER A 77 2.25 -3.32 -13.79
C SER A 77 3.23 -4.46 -14.05
N MET A 78 3.86 -5.00 -13.01
CA MET A 78 4.80 -6.12 -13.14
C MET A 78 4.13 -7.42 -13.58
N ARG A 79 2.87 -7.67 -13.16
CA ARG A 79 2.10 -8.82 -13.65
C ARG A 79 1.86 -8.76 -15.16
N ARG A 80 1.53 -7.59 -15.70
CA ARG A 80 1.31 -7.41 -17.14
C ARG A 80 2.60 -7.64 -17.95
N ALA A 81 3.73 -7.12 -17.47
CA ALA A 81 5.02 -7.31 -18.13
C ALA A 81 5.46 -8.79 -18.17
N ALA A 82 5.19 -9.57 -17.11
CA ALA A 82 5.52 -10.99 -17.07
C ALA A 82 4.73 -11.82 -18.11
N SER A 83 3.45 -11.50 -18.30
CA SER A 83 2.61 -12.15 -19.32
C SER A 83 3.12 -11.90 -20.74
N GLN A 84 3.59 -10.68 -21.03
CA GLN A 84 4.13 -10.34 -22.35
C GLN A 84 5.46 -11.04 -22.65
N THR A 85 6.31 -11.25 -21.66
CA THR A 85 7.55 -12.04 -21.84
C THR A 85 7.24 -13.50 -22.18
N SER A 86 6.21 -14.09 -21.55
CA SER A 86 5.80 -15.46 -21.86
C SER A 86 5.18 -15.60 -23.27
N GLU A 87 4.38 -14.62 -23.71
CA GLU A 87 3.85 -14.58 -25.08
C GLU A 87 4.94 -14.37 -26.13
N GLN A 88 5.92 -13.48 -25.87
CA GLN A 88 7.07 -13.28 -26.76
C GLN A 88 7.91 -14.55 -26.88
N GLN A 89 8.23 -15.20 -25.76
CA GLN A 89 9.02 -16.43 -25.75
C GLN A 89 8.28 -17.59 -26.43
N ALA A 90 6.95 -17.69 -26.27
CA ALA A 90 6.14 -18.67 -27.00
C ALA A 90 6.05 -18.37 -28.51
N THR A 91 6.04 -17.10 -28.89
CA THR A 91 6.04 -16.66 -30.30
C THR A 91 7.42 -16.84 -30.95
N GLU A 92 8.50 -16.76 -30.17
CA GLU A 92 9.88 -16.90 -30.63
C GLU A 92 10.35 -18.37 -30.72
N GLU A 93 9.83 -19.28 -29.87
CA GLU A 93 10.10 -20.73 -29.99
C GLU A 93 9.32 -21.41 -31.14
N GLN A 94 8.17 -20.87 -31.52
CA GLN A 94 7.33 -21.45 -32.57
C GLN A 94 7.96 -21.48 -33.98
N PRO A 95 8.70 -20.45 -34.45
CA PRO A 95 9.38 -20.50 -35.74
C PRO A 95 10.58 -21.45 -35.76
N GLU A 96 11.29 -21.62 -34.64
CA GLU A 96 12.49 -22.49 -34.58
C GLU A 96 12.12 -23.98 -34.65
N ARG A 97 11.00 -24.36 -34.01
CA ARG A 97 10.48 -25.74 -34.01
C ARG A 97 9.90 -26.17 -35.37
N ALA A 98 9.53 -25.23 -36.23
CA ALA A 98 8.98 -25.53 -37.56
C ALA A 98 10.07 -25.84 -38.61
N THR A 99 11.34 -25.56 -38.30
CA THR A 99 12.47 -25.77 -39.21
C THR A 99 13.33 -26.99 -38.90
N GLU A 100 13.01 -27.77 -37.87
CA GLU A 100 13.75 -28.98 -37.51
C GLU A 100 13.27 -30.17 -38.37
N PRO A 101 14.04 -30.65 -39.38
CA PRO A 101 13.67 -31.86 -40.10
C PRO A 101 13.85 -33.06 -39.18
N VAL A 102 12.77 -33.86 -39.02
CA VAL A 102 12.81 -35.16 -38.36
C VAL A 102 13.80 -36.05 -39.13
N ALA A 103 14.98 -36.26 -38.56
CA ALA A 103 16.03 -37.14 -39.07
C ALA A 103 15.87 -38.57 -38.54
#